data_AF-A0A3D2AN42-F1
#
_entry.id   AF-A0A3D2AN42-F1
#
_cell.length_a   1.000
_cell.length_b   1.000
_cell.length_c   1.000
_cell.angle_alpha   90.00
_cell.angle_beta   90.00
_cell.angle_gamma   90.00
#
_symmetry.space_group_name_H-M   'P 1'
#
loop_
_entity.id
_entity.type
_entity.pdbx_description
1 polymer ?
#
loop_
_entity_poly.entity_id
_entity_poly.type
_entity_poly.pdbx_seq_one_letter_code
_entity_poly.pdbx_strand_id
1 'polypeptide(L)'
;ALALAQALEEQAEPAIGAAIVPLWAPLAGGAAALGVVSGSGSSTEGVTSPATPVPATLVEGDVSAGPVIAGHGLLVKVFDNQGKVLDTAPVEDDGTFKLDLLNTYRGLALLQVIDLKDEDNNDYINEVDGQAKDLEGDLRSVVFIDGNGTYKVPVNPLTEMAVLSLLLKAGDKGTSETVLGDITAVQVDEAMAKIANAFGLSGLSQTPLLTIDAKGQPNTDSDAYGASLALLSAMAQEQGQTMPQLLKQLGDEIEQSSDHQLSLDARYKMLALARNMGMDTPIQAETLKLPNAEHIEGAWHSLQNVVSAELNANVTATQMGLIGIQNASDPATISLVNDLLKRYSGDTSSMDSVAEVQQLVDDTNSLLLAVDNGTAPSLALLHKLGLSQVTDATLGVVQQALAALPADKLAIDTWGELNNLATQEVNEYNAALAAMQGYTGGGDLTDAQFSDLGIDVSTIVPNGIVQDDHLSFIESALARLNANAGAAPLTHEAIAAAVDSYANIIGLLDTSSILDITNFENIGLSNVTTINQSRDVSLTLKNANYADIDTLAELEQVINTAITL
;
A
#
# COMPACT_ATOMS: atom_id res chain seq x y z
N ALA A 1 -53.24 -25.62 -9.81
CA ALA A 1 -53.57 -27.00 -10.22
C ALA A 1 -52.32 -27.63 -10.78
N LEU A 2 -51.86 -28.73 -10.13
CA LEU A 2 -50.91 -29.77 -10.58
C LEU A 2 -49.56 -29.28 -11.18
N ALA A 3 -48.38 -29.70 -10.74
CA ALA A 3 -48.00 -30.84 -9.92
C ALA A 3 -46.58 -30.62 -9.39
N LEU A 4 -46.38 -30.70 -8.08
CA LEU A 4 -45.07 -30.95 -7.48
C LEU A 4 -45.29 -31.64 -6.13
N ALA A 5 -45.69 -32.91 -6.20
CA ALA A 5 -45.79 -33.80 -5.05
C ALA A 5 -45.76 -35.23 -5.57
N GLN A 6 -44.62 -35.92 -5.41
CA GLN A 6 -44.48 -37.38 -5.19
C GLN A 6 -43.04 -37.82 -5.47
N ALA A 7 -42.32 -38.20 -4.42
CA ALA A 7 -41.60 -39.49 -4.30
C ALA A 7 -40.54 -39.41 -3.19
N LEU A 8 -40.96 -39.56 -1.94
CA LEU A 8 -40.07 -39.88 -0.81
C LEU A 8 -40.92 -40.57 0.24
N GLU A 9 -41.14 -41.87 0.06
CA GLU A 9 -41.35 -42.89 1.10
C GLU A 9 -41.82 -44.19 0.45
N GLU A 10 -40.96 -45.23 0.44
CA GLU A 10 -41.40 -46.57 0.84
C GLU A 10 -40.20 -47.37 1.36
N GLN A 11 -40.49 -48.14 2.41
CA GLN A 11 -39.62 -48.76 3.39
C GLN A 11 -39.07 -50.13 2.94
N ALA A 12 -37.97 -50.59 3.57
CA ALA A 12 -37.88 -51.92 4.20
C ALA A 12 -36.48 -52.17 4.84
N GLU A 13 -36.44 -52.32 6.16
CA GLU A 13 -35.40 -53.05 6.91
C GLU A 13 -35.62 -54.59 6.82
N PRO A 14 -34.84 -55.48 7.48
CA PRO A 14 -33.37 -55.56 7.66
C PRO A 14 -32.82 -56.96 7.25
N ALA A 15 -31.51 -57.11 7.02
CA ALA A 15 -30.87 -58.43 7.09
C ALA A 15 -29.36 -58.40 7.40
N ILE A 16 -29.02 -59.25 8.35
CA ILE A 16 -27.73 -59.61 8.93
C ILE A 16 -26.83 -60.29 7.88
N GLY A 17 -25.53 -59.98 7.84
CA GLY A 17 -24.55 -60.72 7.05
C GLY A 17 -23.11 -60.24 7.29
N ALA A 18 -22.24 -61.17 7.68
CA ALA A 18 -20.95 -60.97 8.29
C ALA A 18 -19.76 -60.72 7.34
N ALA A 19 -18.63 -60.32 7.97
CA ALA A 19 -17.22 -60.49 7.56
C ALA A 19 -16.65 -59.37 6.65
N ILE A 20 -15.37 -58.96 6.67
CA ILE A 20 -14.09 -59.57 7.08
C ILE A 20 -13.11 -58.42 7.44
N VAL A 21 -12.32 -58.55 8.50
CA VAL A 21 -11.20 -57.64 8.85
C VAL A 21 -9.89 -58.16 8.25
N PRO A 22 -9.06 -57.36 7.55
CA PRO A 22 -7.75 -57.82 7.10
C PRO A 22 -6.70 -57.72 8.22
N LEU A 23 -5.96 -58.82 8.35
CA LEU A 23 -4.93 -59.12 9.34
C LEU A 23 -3.55 -58.89 8.73
N TRP A 24 -2.80 -57.87 9.14
CA TRP A 24 -1.36 -57.77 8.83
C TRP A 24 -0.55 -57.88 10.14
N ALA A 25 0.30 -58.91 10.20
CA ALA A 25 1.27 -59.15 11.26
C ALA A 25 2.68 -59.21 10.64
N PRO A 26 3.72 -58.66 11.27
CA PRO A 26 5.09 -59.06 11.00
C PRO A 26 5.59 -60.09 12.02
N LEU A 27 6.27 -61.10 11.49
CA LEU A 27 6.96 -62.17 12.20
C LEU A 27 8.05 -61.64 13.13
N ALA A 28 8.01 -62.03 14.41
CA ALA A 28 9.16 -62.01 15.30
C ALA A 28 9.69 -63.44 15.47
N GLY A 29 10.84 -63.73 14.85
CA GLY A 29 11.53 -65.00 14.95
C GLY A 29 12.58 -65.00 16.06
N GLY A 30 12.46 -65.96 16.98
CA GLY A 30 13.56 -66.77 17.52
C GLY A 30 14.55 -66.12 18.49
N ALA A 31 14.53 -66.54 19.75
CA ALA A 31 15.43 -67.59 20.26
C ALA A 31 15.31 -67.70 21.79
N ALA A 32 14.91 -68.89 22.24
CA ALA A 32 14.94 -69.30 23.64
C ALA A 32 16.36 -69.76 24.02
N ALA A 33 16.87 -69.30 25.15
CA ALA A 33 17.98 -69.93 25.85
C ALA A 33 17.53 -70.30 27.27
N LEU A 34 17.38 -71.60 27.50
CA LEU A 34 17.12 -72.23 28.79
C LEU A 34 18.43 -72.28 29.59
N GLY A 35 18.40 -71.80 30.83
CA GLY A 35 19.48 -71.98 31.80
C GLY A 35 18.92 -72.13 33.21
N VAL A 36 18.85 -73.37 33.69
CA VAL A 36 18.47 -73.74 35.06
C VAL A 36 19.71 -73.71 35.95
N VAL A 37 19.68 -72.95 37.05
CA VAL A 37 20.45 -73.25 38.26
C VAL A 37 19.59 -72.98 39.49
N SER A 38 19.40 -74.04 40.26
CA SER A 38 18.78 -74.07 41.59
C SER A 38 19.77 -73.60 42.67
N GLY A 39 19.29 -72.76 43.59
CA GLY A 39 20.04 -72.35 44.78
C GLY A 39 19.13 -71.69 45.81
N SER A 40 19.07 -72.30 47.00
CA SER A 40 18.21 -71.95 48.14
C SER A 40 18.57 -70.64 48.83
N GLY A 41 17.57 -69.89 49.29
CA GLY A 41 17.77 -68.80 50.26
C GLY A 41 16.52 -67.96 50.48
N SER A 42 15.77 -68.28 51.53
CA SER A 42 14.60 -67.55 52.01
C SER A 42 15.01 -66.29 52.77
N SER A 43 14.61 -65.11 52.29
CA SER A 43 14.26 -63.97 53.14
C SER A 43 13.30 -63.06 52.40
N THR A 44 12.08 -62.98 52.93
CA THR A 44 10.98 -62.09 52.59
C THR A 44 11.40 -60.62 52.63
N GLU A 45 11.47 -59.98 51.47
CA GLU A 45 11.25 -58.53 51.33
C GLU A 45 9.88 -58.33 50.68
N GLY A 46 9.07 -57.47 51.29
CA GLY A 46 7.75 -57.14 50.79
C GLY A 46 7.85 -56.55 49.38
N VAL A 47 7.36 -57.29 48.40
CA VAL A 47 7.11 -56.77 47.06
C VAL A 47 6.03 -55.69 47.23
N THR A 48 6.44 -54.43 47.22
CA THR A 48 5.54 -53.34 46.86
C THR A 48 5.02 -53.65 45.46
N SER A 49 3.71 -53.84 45.35
CA SER A 49 3.02 -53.87 44.06
C SER A 49 3.58 -52.74 43.18
N PRO A 50 3.93 -52.96 41.90
CA PRO A 50 4.26 -51.84 41.03
C PRO A 50 3.04 -50.92 41.07
N ALA A 51 3.25 -49.68 41.52
CA ALA A 51 2.25 -48.65 41.40
C ALA A 51 1.87 -48.60 39.93
N THR A 52 0.59 -48.79 39.63
CA THR A 52 0.05 -48.48 38.31
C THR A 52 0.55 -47.08 37.95
N PRO A 53 1.24 -46.88 36.81
CA PRO A 53 1.70 -45.55 36.45
C PRO A 53 0.49 -44.63 36.43
N VAL A 54 0.50 -43.62 37.31
CA VAL A 54 -0.50 -42.56 37.27
C VAL A 54 -0.34 -41.89 35.90
N PRO A 55 -1.40 -41.77 35.08
CA PRO A 55 -1.26 -41.16 33.77
C PRO A 55 -0.75 -39.72 33.92
N ALA A 56 0.31 -39.39 33.20
CA ALA A 56 0.91 -38.05 33.21
C ALA A 56 -0.06 -37.03 32.59
N THR A 57 0.07 -35.76 32.99
CA THR A 57 -0.64 -34.66 32.33
C THR A 57 0.29 -34.10 31.27
N LEU A 58 -0.07 -34.31 30.01
CA LEU A 58 0.81 -34.03 28.89
C LEU A 58 0.22 -32.93 28.03
N VAL A 59 1.03 -31.95 27.68
CA VAL A 59 0.67 -30.92 26.71
C VAL A 59 1.52 -31.14 25.46
N GLU A 60 0.85 -31.41 24.35
CA GLU A 60 1.46 -31.58 23.02
C GLU A 60 0.90 -30.49 22.10
N GLY A 61 1.69 -30.01 21.15
CA GLY A 61 1.24 -28.96 20.25
C GLY A 61 2.20 -28.71 19.10
N ASP A 62 1.84 -27.73 18.28
CA ASP A 62 2.61 -27.25 17.14
C ASP A 62 2.76 -25.73 17.18
N VAL A 63 3.89 -25.24 16.67
CA VAL A 63 4.13 -23.82 16.42
C VAL A 63 3.93 -23.53 14.94
N SER A 64 3.06 -22.57 14.63
CA SER A 64 2.61 -22.30 13.26
C SER A 64 2.58 -20.80 12.93
N ALA A 65 3.73 -20.14 12.78
CA ALA A 65 3.86 -18.83 12.11
C ALA A 65 4.06 -18.95 10.58
N GLY A 66 4.12 -20.20 10.12
CA GLY A 66 4.61 -20.74 8.87
C GLY A 66 5.37 -22.04 9.20
N PRO A 67 5.78 -22.85 8.22
CA PRO A 67 6.51 -24.09 8.49
C PRO A 67 7.83 -23.79 9.22
N VAL A 68 8.01 -24.36 10.41
CA VAL A 68 9.25 -24.24 11.19
C VAL A 68 10.43 -24.83 10.40
N ILE A 69 11.59 -24.18 10.49
CA ILE A 69 12.80 -24.62 9.77
C ILE A 69 13.82 -25.27 10.69
N ALA A 70 14.52 -26.28 10.20
CA ALA A 70 15.57 -26.93 10.97
C ALA A 70 16.67 -25.94 11.40
N GLY A 71 17.08 -26.01 12.67
CA GLY A 71 18.10 -25.14 13.25
C GLY A 71 17.58 -23.84 13.90
N HIS A 72 16.25 -23.65 13.94
CA HIS A 72 15.55 -22.54 14.62
C HIS A 72 15.96 -22.36 16.10
N GLY A 73 15.56 -21.23 16.71
CA GLY A 73 15.84 -20.89 18.11
C GLY A 73 14.69 -21.12 19.10
N LEU A 74 13.52 -21.51 18.59
CA LEU A 74 12.27 -21.58 19.34
C LEU A 74 12.25 -22.51 20.56
N LEU A 75 11.65 -22.02 21.64
CA LEU A 75 11.42 -22.72 22.91
C LEU A 75 10.01 -22.45 23.42
N VAL A 76 9.35 -23.46 23.99
CA VAL A 76 8.03 -23.33 24.61
C VAL A 76 8.14 -23.38 26.13
N LYS A 77 7.55 -22.39 26.80
CA LYS A 77 7.35 -22.36 28.25
C LYS A 77 5.87 -22.46 28.56
N VAL A 78 5.53 -23.23 29.60
CA VAL A 78 4.17 -23.28 30.13
C VAL A 78 4.13 -22.71 31.54
N PHE A 79 3.19 -21.80 31.79
CA PHE A 79 3.02 -21.06 33.03
C PHE A 79 1.69 -21.40 33.71
N ASP A 80 1.67 -21.37 35.04
CA ASP A 80 0.41 -21.35 35.81
C ASP A 80 -0.28 -19.97 35.76
N ASN A 81 -1.46 -19.85 36.37
CA ASN A 81 -2.22 -18.61 36.34
C ASN A 81 -1.59 -17.44 37.12
N GLN A 82 -0.50 -17.67 37.86
CA GLN A 82 0.30 -16.63 38.52
C GLN A 82 1.62 -16.34 37.79
N GLY A 83 1.82 -16.89 36.60
CA GLY A 83 3.02 -16.66 35.79
C GLY A 83 4.25 -17.44 36.28
N LYS A 84 4.07 -18.49 37.07
CA LYS A 84 5.18 -19.39 37.44
C LYS A 84 5.32 -20.48 36.38
N VAL A 85 6.56 -20.68 35.92
CA VAL A 85 6.91 -21.75 34.98
C VAL A 85 6.59 -23.12 35.60
N LEU A 86 5.80 -23.92 34.88
CA LEU A 86 5.47 -25.30 35.20
C LEU A 86 6.43 -26.27 34.52
N ASP A 87 6.73 -26.05 33.23
CA ASP A 87 7.68 -26.84 32.44
C ASP A 87 8.23 -26.01 31.26
N THR A 88 9.26 -26.52 30.59
CA THR A 88 9.92 -25.89 29.45
C THR A 88 10.48 -26.95 28.50
N ALA A 89 10.20 -26.82 27.21
CA ALA A 89 10.64 -27.76 26.17
C ALA A 89 11.14 -27.02 24.91
N PRO A 90 12.12 -27.59 24.17
CA PRO A 90 12.45 -27.11 22.83
C PRO A 90 11.29 -27.41 21.87
N VAL A 91 11.20 -26.63 20.79
CA VAL A 91 10.41 -26.99 19.60
C VAL A 91 11.27 -27.91 18.72
N GLU A 92 10.67 -28.94 18.14
CA GLU A 92 11.32 -29.87 17.21
C GLU A 92 11.35 -29.27 15.78
N ASP A 93 12.22 -29.78 14.90
CA ASP A 93 12.37 -29.28 13.51
C ASP A 93 11.07 -29.36 12.68
N ASP A 94 10.07 -30.14 13.11
CA ASP A 94 8.75 -30.24 12.49
C ASP A 94 7.72 -29.28 13.10
N GLY A 95 8.16 -28.39 13.99
CA GLY A 95 7.34 -27.42 14.72
C GLY A 95 6.60 -27.98 15.92
N THR A 96 6.71 -29.28 16.21
CA THR A 96 6.01 -29.90 17.34
C THR A 96 6.74 -29.70 18.66
N PHE A 97 6.02 -29.76 19.78
CA PHE A 97 6.60 -29.74 21.12
C PHE A 97 5.83 -30.64 22.09
N LYS A 98 6.47 -30.98 23.20
CA LYS A 98 5.90 -31.82 24.25
C LYS A 98 6.36 -31.39 25.63
N LEU A 99 5.41 -31.12 26.52
CA LEU A 99 5.62 -30.68 27.90
C LEU A 99 4.98 -31.67 28.87
N ASP A 100 5.69 -32.01 29.95
CA ASP A 100 5.24 -32.92 30.99
C ASP A 100 4.93 -32.13 32.26
N LEU A 101 3.63 -31.88 32.48
CA LEU A 101 3.18 -31.18 33.66
C LEU A 101 3.15 -32.12 34.85
N LEU A 102 3.65 -31.64 36.00
CA LEU A 102 3.53 -32.34 37.27
C LEU A 102 2.09 -32.87 37.42
N ASN A 103 1.94 -34.17 37.70
CA ASN A 103 0.70 -34.98 37.71
C ASN A 103 -0.47 -34.49 38.59
N THR A 104 -0.39 -33.26 39.11
CA THR A 104 -1.33 -32.62 40.03
C THR A 104 -1.81 -31.25 39.57
N TYR A 105 -1.24 -30.66 38.49
CA TYR A 105 -1.66 -29.34 38.03
C TYR A 105 -3.09 -29.38 37.49
N ARG A 106 -3.92 -28.42 37.93
CA ARG A 106 -5.31 -28.22 37.48
C ARG A 106 -5.57 -26.73 37.44
N GLY A 107 -6.13 -26.24 36.34
CA GLY A 107 -6.34 -24.81 36.11
C GLY A 107 -5.90 -24.39 34.72
N LEU A 108 -5.92 -23.07 34.47
CA LEU A 108 -5.45 -22.51 33.22
C LEU A 108 -3.93 -22.57 33.12
N ALA A 109 -3.41 -23.00 31.98
CA ALA A 109 -2.01 -22.96 31.65
C ALA A 109 -1.80 -22.08 30.41
N LEU A 110 -0.87 -21.13 30.50
CA LEU A 110 -0.46 -20.29 29.37
C LEU A 110 0.81 -20.86 28.76
N LEU A 111 0.77 -21.13 27.46
CA LEU A 111 1.94 -21.49 26.66
C LEU A 111 2.49 -20.23 26.03
N GLN A 112 3.82 -20.10 26.01
CA GLN A 112 4.55 -19.02 25.36
C GLN A 112 5.67 -19.64 24.53
N VAL A 113 5.65 -19.40 23.22
CA VAL A 113 6.75 -19.65 22.31
C VAL A 113 7.60 -18.39 22.28
N ILE A 114 8.90 -18.55 22.50
CA ILE A 114 9.90 -17.49 22.45
C ILE A 114 11.01 -17.91 21.50
N ASP A 115 11.58 -16.95 20.79
CA ASP A 115 12.90 -17.14 20.19
C ASP A 115 14.00 -16.81 21.22
N LEU A 116 15.06 -17.63 21.23
CA LEU A 116 16.20 -17.54 22.13
C LEU A 116 17.47 -17.00 21.45
N LYS A 117 17.48 -16.79 20.14
CA LYS A 117 18.70 -16.51 19.37
C LYS A 117 18.60 -15.21 18.58
N ASP A 118 19.17 -14.15 19.15
CA ASP A 118 19.22 -12.83 18.51
C ASP A 118 19.91 -12.82 17.13
N GLU A 119 19.09 -12.44 16.14
CA GLU A 119 19.35 -11.57 14.97
C GLU A 119 19.85 -12.19 13.65
N ASP A 120 20.20 -13.48 13.57
CA ASP A 120 20.66 -14.10 12.30
C ASP A 120 20.09 -15.51 12.02
N ASN A 121 19.12 -15.97 12.81
CA ASN A 121 18.57 -17.32 12.67
C ASN A 121 17.07 -17.27 12.40
N ASN A 122 16.70 -17.46 11.15
CA ASN A 122 15.31 -17.59 10.78
C ASN A 122 14.67 -18.80 11.49
N ASP A 123 13.40 -18.68 11.85
CA ASP A 123 12.66 -19.70 12.59
C ASP A 123 11.65 -20.44 11.72
N TYR A 124 11.11 -19.78 10.69
CA TYR A 124 10.04 -20.34 9.86
C TYR A 124 10.14 -19.88 8.40
N ILE A 125 9.49 -20.59 7.48
CA ILE A 125 9.28 -20.13 6.11
C ILE A 125 7.99 -19.31 6.05
N ASN A 126 8.09 -18.07 5.57
CA ASN A 126 6.94 -17.21 5.35
C ASN A 126 6.14 -17.66 4.13
N GLU A 127 4.82 -17.75 4.29
CA GLU A 127 3.90 -18.31 3.29
C GLU A 127 3.67 -17.40 2.07
N VAL A 128 4.13 -16.15 2.13
CA VAL A 128 3.91 -15.13 1.09
C VAL A 128 5.06 -15.13 0.09
N ASP A 129 6.30 -15.09 0.58
CA ASP A 129 7.51 -14.95 -0.24
C ASP A 129 8.39 -16.22 -0.28
N GLY A 130 8.01 -17.25 0.47
CA GLY A 130 8.76 -18.49 0.60
C GLY A 130 10.15 -18.30 1.23
N GLN A 131 10.42 -17.14 1.82
CA GLN A 131 11.68 -16.82 2.47
C GLN A 131 11.64 -17.23 3.94
N ALA A 132 12.80 -17.61 4.46
CA ALA A 132 12.96 -17.86 5.88
C ALA A 132 12.94 -16.52 6.63
N LYS A 133 12.13 -16.43 7.70
CA LYS A 133 11.98 -15.24 8.56
C LYS A 133 12.16 -15.58 10.03
N ASP A 134 12.56 -14.56 10.78
CA ASP A 134 12.72 -14.56 12.23
C ASP A 134 11.37 -14.31 12.93
N LEU A 135 11.18 -14.88 14.12
CA LEU A 135 9.95 -14.65 14.90
C LEU A 135 10.03 -13.32 15.67
N GLU A 136 9.42 -12.26 15.13
CA GLU A 136 9.50 -10.89 15.68
C GLU A 136 8.78 -10.64 17.03
N GLY A 137 8.11 -11.64 17.60
CA GLY A 137 7.40 -11.52 18.88
C GLY A 137 6.92 -12.86 19.43
N ASP A 138 6.71 -12.92 20.75
CA ASP A 138 6.28 -14.15 21.40
C ASP A 138 4.88 -14.54 20.91
N LEU A 139 4.64 -15.85 20.71
CA LEU A 139 3.32 -16.38 20.41
C LEU A 139 2.77 -17.12 21.63
N ARG A 140 1.53 -16.85 22.01
CA ARG A 140 0.89 -17.49 23.17
C ARG A 140 -0.39 -18.24 22.81
N SER A 141 -0.74 -19.17 23.70
CA SER A 141 -2.00 -19.90 23.69
C SER A 141 -2.36 -20.27 25.13
N VAL A 142 -3.64 -20.47 25.43
CA VAL A 142 -4.10 -20.79 26.79
C VAL A 142 -4.99 -22.02 26.75
N VAL A 143 -4.76 -22.95 27.67
CA VAL A 143 -5.52 -24.19 27.81
C VAL A 143 -6.02 -24.39 29.24
N PHE A 144 -7.22 -24.92 29.40
CA PHE A 144 -7.73 -25.34 30.70
C PHE A 144 -7.45 -26.82 30.96
N ILE A 145 -6.74 -27.11 32.05
CA ILE A 145 -6.38 -28.47 32.46
C ILE A 145 -7.33 -28.91 33.57
N ASP A 146 -8.26 -29.79 33.20
CA ASP A 146 -9.33 -30.31 34.05
C ASP A 146 -9.04 -31.71 34.61
N GLY A 147 -7.92 -32.33 34.24
CA GLY A 147 -7.63 -33.72 34.55
C GLY A 147 -6.28 -34.20 34.06
N ASN A 148 -6.02 -35.48 34.31
CA ASN A 148 -4.88 -36.18 33.74
C ASN A 148 -5.25 -36.58 32.31
N GLY A 149 -4.36 -36.36 31.36
CA GLY A 149 -4.60 -36.65 29.95
C GLY A 149 -3.63 -35.91 29.04
N THR A 150 -3.86 -36.04 27.73
CA THR A 150 -3.13 -35.31 26.71
C THR A 150 -3.97 -34.13 26.22
N TYR A 151 -3.43 -32.93 26.31
CA TYR A 151 -4.02 -31.70 25.80
C TYR A 151 -3.27 -31.26 24.55
N LYS A 152 -4.00 -31.03 23.46
CA LYS A 152 -3.44 -30.52 22.20
C LYS A 152 -3.60 -29.01 22.13
N VAL A 153 -2.49 -28.29 22.01
CA VAL A 153 -2.48 -26.82 22.09
C VAL A 153 -1.62 -26.25 20.96
N PRO A 154 -2.22 -25.85 19.83
CA PRO A 154 -1.48 -25.11 18.81
C PRO A 154 -1.10 -23.72 19.35
N VAL A 155 0.05 -23.22 18.90
CA VAL A 155 0.55 -21.88 19.22
C VAL A 155 0.89 -21.16 17.91
N ASN A 156 0.11 -20.15 17.56
CA ASN A 156 0.20 -19.44 16.28
C ASN A 156 -0.31 -17.99 16.40
N PRO A 157 -0.20 -17.16 15.35
CA PRO A 157 -0.70 -15.78 15.37
C PRO A 157 -2.17 -15.62 15.76
N LEU A 158 -3.07 -16.56 15.42
CA LEU A 158 -4.48 -16.48 15.82
C LEU A 158 -4.70 -16.80 17.30
N THR A 159 -3.96 -17.77 17.86
CA THR A 159 -4.03 -18.03 19.31
C THR A 159 -3.41 -16.89 20.11
N GLU A 160 -2.35 -16.24 19.59
CA GLU A 160 -1.78 -15.05 20.19
C GLU A 160 -2.78 -13.88 20.18
N MET A 161 -3.48 -13.65 19.05
CA MET A 161 -4.54 -12.65 18.99
C MET A 161 -5.63 -12.91 20.05
N ALA A 162 -6.02 -14.17 20.26
CA ALA A 162 -6.98 -14.52 21.31
C ALA A 162 -6.46 -14.21 22.72
N VAL A 163 -5.15 -14.38 22.98
CA VAL A 163 -4.52 -13.98 24.25
C VAL A 163 -4.47 -12.45 24.40
N LEU A 164 -4.21 -11.71 23.33
CA LEU A 164 -4.28 -10.24 23.33
C LEU A 164 -5.69 -9.72 23.61
N SER A 165 -6.74 -10.40 23.12
CA SER A 165 -8.13 -10.09 23.45
C SER A 165 -8.48 -10.30 24.93
N LEU A 166 -7.68 -11.09 25.66
CA LEU A 166 -7.78 -11.21 27.13
C LEU A 166 -7.05 -10.05 27.86
N LEU A 167 -6.58 -9.05 27.12
CA LEU A 167 -5.89 -7.84 27.60
C LEU A 167 -4.49 -8.07 28.19
N LEU A 168 -3.89 -9.23 27.92
CA LEU A 168 -2.49 -9.49 28.26
C LEU A 168 -1.57 -8.75 27.28
N LYS A 169 -0.53 -8.09 27.80
CA LYS A 169 0.41 -7.35 26.95
C LYS A 169 1.26 -8.31 26.12
N ALA A 170 1.40 -7.99 24.83
CA ALA A 170 2.39 -8.60 23.95
C ALA A 170 3.82 -8.22 24.40
N GLY A 171 4.78 -8.97 23.89
CA GLY A 171 6.20 -8.77 24.11
C GLY A 171 7.01 -9.65 23.18
N ASP A 172 8.32 -9.49 23.26
CA ASP A 172 9.30 -10.20 22.46
C ASP A 172 10.41 -10.74 23.37
N LYS A 173 11.11 -11.79 22.95
CA LYS A 173 12.21 -12.44 23.70
C LYS A 173 11.79 -12.84 25.12
N GLY A 174 10.55 -13.32 25.24
CA GLY A 174 9.96 -13.76 26.50
C GLY A 174 9.48 -12.65 27.43
N THR A 175 9.31 -11.42 26.93
CA THR A 175 8.83 -10.28 27.74
C THR A 175 7.30 -10.13 27.75
N SER A 176 6.56 -10.97 27.02
CA SER A 176 5.09 -10.96 27.06
C SER A 176 4.54 -11.20 28.46
N GLU A 177 3.36 -10.64 28.74
CA GLU A 177 2.65 -10.88 29.99
C GLU A 177 2.24 -12.36 30.10
N THR A 178 2.53 -12.98 31.24
CA THR A 178 2.31 -14.41 31.51
C THR A 178 1.35 -14.66 32.68
N VAL A 179 0.93 -13.62 33.39
CA VAL A 179 0.04 -13.71 34.54
C VAL A 179 -1.41 -13.61 34.06
N LEU A 180 -2.16 -14.71 34.17
CA LEU A 180 -3.59 -14.74 33.81
C LEU A 180 -4.48 -14.10 34.89
N GLY A 181 -4.05 -14.11 36.16
CA GLY A 181 -4.81 -13.50 37.25
C GLY A 181 -6.19 -14.14 37.44
N ASP A 182 -7.24 -13.31 37.38
CA ASP A 182 -8.64 -13.70 37.59
C ASP A 182 -9.36 -14.19 36.30
N ILE A 183 -8.64 -14.30 35.17
CA ILE A 183 -9.21 -14.84 33.93
C ILE A 183 -9.71 -16.27 34.17
N THR A 184 -10.92 -16.54 33.68
CA THR A 184 -11.61 -17.84 33.81
C THR A 184 -11.51 -18.66 32.52
N ALA A 185 -11.69 -19.98 32.62
CA ALA A 185 -11.74 -20.86 31.45
C ALA A 185 -12.83 -20.46 30.45
N VAL A 186 -13.98 -19.99 30.93
CA VAL A 186 -15.06 -19.49 30.07
C VAL A 186 -14.60 -18.28 29.25
N GLN A 187 -13.87 -17.33 29.85
CA GLN A 187 -13.36 -16.17 29.12
C GLN A 187 -12.31 -16.55 28.07
N VAL A 188 -11.47 -17.55 28.36
CA VAL A 188 -10.51 -18.09 27.39
C VAL A 188 -11.24 -18.73 26.22
N ASP A 189 -12.22 -19.58 26.48
CA ASP A 189 -13.03 -20.23 25.44
C ASP A 189 -13.80 -19.19 24.60
N GLU A 190 -14.36 -18.17 25.24
CA GLU A 190 -15.03 -17.05 24.56
C GLU A 190 -14.06 -16.25 23.67
N ALA A 191 -12.84 -15.97 24.13
CA ALA A 191 -11.83 -15.27 23.34
C ALA A 191 -11.38 -16.10 22.13
N MET A 192 -11.05 -17.38 22.34
CA MET A 192 -10.67 -18.31 21.27
C MET A 192 -11.79 -18.48 20.23
N ALA A 193 -13.04 -18.66 20.69
CA ALA A 193 -14.19 -18.77 19.81
C ALA A 193 -14.48 -17.46 19.07
N LYS A 194 -14.30 -16.30 19.72
CA LYS A 194 -14.49 -14.99 19.08
C LYS A 194 -13.51 -14.80 17.92
N ILE A 195 -12.22 -15.02 18.17
CA ILE A 195 -11.20 -14.92 17.12
C ILE A 195 -11.45 -15.96 16.03
N ALA A 196 -11.70 -17.24 16.36
CA ALA A 196 -12.03 -18.26 15.36
C ALA A 196 -13.19 -17.82 14.46
N ASN A 197 -14.28 -17.33 15.06
CA ASN A 197 -15.47 -16.91 14.34
C ASN A 197 -15.22 -15.69 13.44
N ALA A 198 -14.35 -14.75 13.84
CA ALA A 198 -14.01 -13.57 13.05
C ALA A 198 -13.28 -13.93 11.75
N PHE A 199 -12.54 -15.04 11.75
CA PHE A 199 -11.89 -15.63 10.57
C PHE A 199 -12.71 -16.76 9.94
N GLY A 200 -13.95 -16.97 10.40
CA GLY A 200 -14.86 -18.03 9.96
C GLY A 200 -14.37 -19.46 10.14
N LEU A 201 -13.48 -19.65 11.11
CA LEU A 201 -13.01 -20.96 11.55
C LEU A 201 -13.99 -21.57 12.57
N SER A 202 -14.01 -22.89 12.65
CA SER A 202 -14.81 -23.63 13.63
C SER A 202 -14.22 -23.63 15.03
N GLY A 203 -12.93 -23.31 15.16
CA GLY A 203 -12.19 -23.22 16.43
C GLY A 203 -10.68 -23.13 16.19
N LEU A 204 -9.93 -22.85 17.25
CA LEU A 204 -8.46 -22.71 17.19
C LEU A 204 -7.70 -23.87 17.83
N SER A 205 -8.38 -24.92 18.30
CA SER A 205 -7.76 -26.03 19.05
C SER A 205 -7.16 -27.15 18.19
N GLN A 206 -7.39 -27.10 16.88
CA GLN A 206 -6.88 -28.10 15.94
C GLN A 206 -5.54 -27.65 15.35
N THR A 207 -4.67 -28.59 15.02
CA THR A 207 -3.44 -28.29 14.27
C THR A 207 -3.79 -27.82 12.86
N PRO A 208 -3.33 -26.63 12.42
CA PRO A 208 -3.60 -26.11 11.08
C PRO A 208 -2.84 -26.90 10.01
N LEU A 209 -3.43 -27.00 8.81
CA LEU A 209 -2.72 -27.47 7.62
C LEU A 209 -2.28 -26.27 6.77
N LEU A 210 -1.00 -25.91 6.90
CA LEU A 210 -0.41 -24.71 6.28
C LEU A 210 -0.42 -24.75 4.75
N THR A 211 -0.40 -23.58 4.10
CA THR A 211 -0.48 -23.43 2.64
C THR A 211 0.82 -23.74 1.89
N ILE A 212 1.92 -23.85 2.62
CA ILE A 212 3.22 -24.28 2.10
C ILE A 212 3.83 -25.36 3.00
N ASP A 213 4.76 -26.14 2.46
CA ASP A 213 5.57 -27.09 3.21
C ASP A 213 6.87 -26.44 3.74
N ALA A 214 7.67 -27.20 4.51
CA ALA A 214 8.95 -26.75 5.06
C ALA A 214 10.02 -26.39 4.00
N LYS A 215 9.74 -26.58 2.71
CA LYS A 215 10.58 -26.16 1.58
C LYS A 215 9.99 -24.96 0.82
N GLY A 216 8.94 -24.34 1.36
CA GLY A 216 8.21 -23.25 0.71
C GLY A 216 7.42 -23.68 -0.53
N GLN A 217 7.15 -24.98 -0.71
CA GLN A 217 6.35 -25.45 -1.84
C GLN A 217 4.86 -25.42 -1.50
N PRO A 218 3.97 -25.10 -2.45
CA PRO A 218 2.52 -25.11 -2.20
C PRO A 218 2.02 -26.44 -1.66
N ASN A 219 1.23 -26.39 -0.60
CA ASN A 219 0.54 -27.54 -0.02
C ASN A 219 -0.93 -27.55 -0.49
N THR A 220 -1.29 -28.50 -1.35
CA THR A 220 -2.65 -28.61 -1.89
C THR A 220 -3.67 -29.12 -0.89
N ASP A 221 -3.22 -29.69 0.23
CA ASP A 221 -4.07 -30.22 1.29
C ASP A 221 -4.27 -29.20 2.42
N SER A 222 -3.91 -27.93 2.21
CA SER A 222 -4.08 -26.87 3.20
C SER A 222 -5.55 -26.66 3.57
N ASP A 223 -5.81 -26.31 4.82
CA ASP A 223 -7.15 -26.05 5.33
C ASP A 223 -7.43 -24.54 5.52
N ALA A 224 -8.67 -24.20 5.88
CA ALA A 224 -9.07 -22.81 6.12
C ALA A 224 -8.27 -22.15 7.25
N TYR A 225 -7.79 -22.93 8.23
CA TYR A 225 -7.00 -22.42 9.35
C TYR A 225 -5.60 -22.03 8.85
N GLY A 226 -4.88 -22.92 8.17
CA GLY A 226 -3.59 -22.62 7.56
C GLY A 226 -3.67 -21.49 6.53
N ALA A 227 -4.75 -21.44 5.75
CA ALA A 227 -4.99 -20.33 4.83
C ALA A 227 -5.22 -18.99 5.56
N SER A 228 -5.91 -18.99 6.70
CA SER A 228 -6.09 -17.78 7.53
C SER A 228 -4.76 -17.27 8.10
N LEU A 229 -3.86 -18.17 8.51
CA LEU A 229 -2.52 -17.82 8.97
C LEU A 229 -1.68 -17.21 7.84
N ALA A 230 -1.73 -17.82 6.66
CA ALA A 230 -1.06 -17.29 5.46
C ALA A 230 -1.60 -15.91 5.05
N LEU A 231 -2.90 -15.67 5.19
CA LEU A 231 -3.52 -14.36 4.94
C LEU A 231 -3.13 -13.28 5.95
N LEU A 232 -2.95 -13.63 7.22
CA LEU A 232 -2.38 -12.72 8.22
C LEU A 232 -0.94 -12.34 7.86
N SER A 233 -0.14 -13.34 7.46
CA SER A 233 1.24 -13.16 6.99
C SER A 233 1.30 -12.19 5.80
N ALA A 234 0.44 -12.40 4.80
CA ALA A 234 0.31 -11.53 3.63
C ALA A 234 -0.14 -10.12 3.99
N MET A 235 -1.11 -9.98 4.91
CA MET A 235 -1.63 -8.69 5.33
C MET A 235 -0.60 -7.85 6.09
N ALA A 236 0.23 -8.49 6.93
CA ALA A 236 1.31 -7.80 7.65
C ALA A 236 2.33 -7.24 6.66
N GLN A 237 2.73 -8.04 5.67
CA GLN A 237 3.66 -7.64 4.62
C GLN A 237 3.10 -6.51 3.74
N GLU A 238 1.84 -6.63 3.29
CA GLU A 238 1.16 -5.60 2.47
C GLU A 238 1.06 -4.25 3.20
N GLN A 239 0.80 -4.27 4.52
CA GLN A 239 0.68 -3.05 5.32
C GLN A 239 2.01 -2.53 5.87
N GLY A 240 3.13 -3.22 5.60
CA GLY A 240 4.43 -2.88 6.17
C GLY A 240 4.45 -2.89 7.71
N GLN A 241 3.63 -3.76 8.31
CA GLN A 241 3.50 -3.91 9.77
C GLN A 241 4.20 -5.19 10.26
N THR A 242 4.71 -5.15 11.48
CA THR A 242 5.11 -6.37 12.19
C THR A 242 3.87 -7.20 12.53
N MET A 243 4.03 -8.53 12.65
CA MET A 243 2.89 -9.40 13.00
C MET A 243 2.22 -8.96 14.32
N PRO A 244 2.94 -8.65 15.42
CA PRO A 244 2.30 -8.20 16.66
C PRO A 244 1.49 -6.89 16.51
N GLN A 245 1.94 -5.95 15.67
CA GLN A 245 1.18 -4.73 15.37
C GLN A 245 -0.14 -5.04 14.66
N LEU A 246 -0.09 -5.90 13.64
CA LEU A 246 -1.28 -6.32 12.91
C LEU A 246 -2.26 -7.07 13.82
N LEU A 247 -1.78 -8.01 14.63
CA LEU A 247 -2.64 -8.79 15.52
C LEU A 247 -3.39 -7.90 16.50
N LYS A 248 -2.71 -6.89 17.05
CA LYS A 248 -3.35 -5.90 17.93
C LYS A 248 -4.38 -5.07 17.18
N GLN A 249 -4.08 -4.60 15.97
CA GLN A 249 -5.01 -3.81 15.15
C GLN A 249 -6.30 -4.60 14.87
N LEU A 250 -6.17 -5.82 14.36
CA LEU A 250 -7.32 -6.66 14.02
C LEU A 250 -8.09 -7.10 15.27
N GLY A 251 -7.38 -7.39 16.38
CA GLY A 251 -8.00 -7.68 17.67
C GLY A 251 -8.85 -6.52 18.19
N ASP A 252 -8.30 -5.30 18.18
CA ASP A 252 -9.03 -4.09 18.60
C ASP A 252 -10.26 -3.84 17.71
N GLU A 253 -10.16 -4.10 16.40
CA GLU A 253 -11.25 -3.99 15.44
C GLU A 253 -12.39 -4.98 15.73
N ILE A 254 -12.05 -6.26 15.99
CA ILE A 254 -13.00 -7.30 16.36
C ILE A 254 -13.71 -6.94 17.68
N GLU A 255 -12.99 -6.44 18.68
CA GLU A 255 -13.56 -6.07 19.98
C GLU A 255 -14.47 -4.83 19.90
N GLN A 256 -14.20 -3.90 18.98
CA GLN A 256 -15.00 -2.70 18.79
C GLN A 256 -16.24 -2.95 17.91
N SER A 257 -16.25 -4.03 17.12
CA SER A 257 -17.38 -4.37 16.28
C SER A 257 -18.55 -4.95 17.08
N SER A 258 -19.78 -4.53 16.77
CA SER A 258 -20.99 -5.07 17.39
C SER A 258 -21.27 -6.54 17.05
N ASP A 259 -20.74 -7.03 15.93
CA ASP A 259 -20.90 -8.43 15.50
C ASP A 259 -19.65 -9.30 15.76
N HIS A 260 -18.62 -8.71 16.37
CA HIS A 260 -17.31 -9.31 16.60
C HIS A 260 -16.70 -9.97 15.34
N GLN A 261 -16.96 -9.40 14.16
CA GLN A 261 -16.30 -9.78 12.92
C GLN A 261 -15.18 -8.80 12.59
N LEU A 262 -14.25 -9.25 11.75
CA LEU A 262 -13.38 -8.36 11.01
C LEU A 262 -14.22 -7.36 10.21
N SER A 263 -13.75 -6.12 10.14
CA SER A 263 -14.30 -5.09 9.29
C SER A 263 -14.41 -5.58 7.87
N LEU A 264 -15.36 -5.00 7.16
CA LEU A 264 -15.57 -5.36 5.77
C LEU A 264 -14.33 -5.05 4.91
N ASP A 265 -13.61 -3.96 5.21
CA ASP A 265 -12.33 -3.59 4.57
C ASP A 265 -11.24 -4.66 4.80
N ALA A 266 -11.02 -5.09 6.04
CA ALA A 266 -10.05 -6.13 6.36
C ALA A 266 -10.35 -7.44 5.61
N ARG A 267 -11.62 -7.86 5.57
CA ARG A 267 -12.04 -9.07 4.86
C ARG A 267 -11.86 -8.97 3.35
N TYR A 268 -12.12 -7.80 2.76
CA TYR A 268 -11.86 -7.57 1.35
C TYR A 268 -10.38 -7.62 1.00
N LYS A 269 -9.53 -7.00 1.84
CA LYS A 269 -8.08 -7.07 1.68
C LYS A 269 -7.58 -8.51 1.78
N MET A 270 -8.07 -9.29 2.75
CA MET A 270 -7.74 -10.72 2.86
C MET A 270 -8.16 -11.50 1.62
N LEU A 271 -9.33 -11.22 1.03
CA LEU A 271 -9.74 -11.88 -0.22
C LEU A 271 -8.83 -11.51 -1.42
N ALA A 272 -8.40 -10.25 -1.52
CA ALA A 272 -7.46 -9.83 -2.55
C ALA A 272 -6.10 -10.53 -2.38
N LEU A 273 -5.60 -10.62 -1.14
CA LEU A 273 -4.36 -11.35 -0.83
C LEU A 273 -4.49 -12.85 -1.13
N ALA A 274 -5.64 -13.46 -0.81
CA ALA A 274 -5.92 -14.86 -1.14
C ALA A 274 -5.75 -15.12 -2.64
N ARG A 275 -6.23 -14.20 -3.48
CA ARG A 275 -6.08 -14.27 -4.93
C ARG A 275 -4.61 -14.19 -5.35
N ASN A 276 -3.86 -13.25 -4.80
CA ASN A 276 -2.43 -13.08 -5.10
C ASN A 276 -1.61 -14.32 -4.71
N MET A 277 -2.05 -15.03 -3.67
CA MET A 277 -1.44 -16.28 -3.21
C MET A 277 -1.94 -17.53 -3.96
N GLY A 278 -2.83 -17.37 -4.94
CA GLY A 278 -3.39 -18.50 -5.72
C GLY A 278 -4.37 -19.39 -4.95
N MET A 279 -4.96 -18.90 -3.86
CA MET A 279 -5.98 -19.63 -3.10
C MET A 279 -7.33 -19.66 -3.83
N ASP A 280 -8.17 -20.64 -3.51
CA ASP A 280 -9.54 -20.73 -4.02
C ASP A 280 -10.41 -19.59 -3.47
N THR A 281 -10.55 -18.52 -4.26
CA THR A 281 -11.22 -17.28 -3.81
C THR A 281 -12.70 -17.46 -3.42
N PRO A 282 -13.52 -18.30 -4.09
CA PRO A 282 -14.84 -18.68 -3.58
C PRO A 282 -14.83 -19.24 -2.16
N ILE A 283 -13.93 -20.19 -1.86
CA ILE A 283 -13.83 -20.78 -0.51
C ILE A 283 -13.44 -19.69 0.50
N GLN A 284 -12.48 -18.82 0.17
CA GLN A 284 -12.02 -17.78 1.09
C GLN A 284 -13.07 -16.69 1.32
N ALA A 285 -13.87 -16.37 0.30
CA ALA A 285 -14.99 -15.45 0.46
C ALA A 285 -16.07 -16.01 1.40
N GLU A 286 -16.33 -17.32 1.33
CA GLU A 286 -17.22 -18.03 2.26
C GLU A 286 -16.64 -18.08 3.68
N THR A 287 -15.37 -18.47 3.83
CA THR A 287 -14.66 -18.49 5.11
C THR A 287 -14.67 -17.12 5.77
N LEU A 288 -14.38 -16.03 5.05
CA LEU A 288 -14.40 -14.68 5.61
C LEU A 288 -15.82 -14.13 5.81
N LYS A 289 -16.88 -14.90 5.51
CA LYS A 289 -18.29 -14.49 5.63
C LYS A 289 -18.57 -13.19 4.88
N LEU A 290 -17.99 -13.02 3.69
CA LEU A 290 -18.19 -11.81 2.90
C LEU A 290 -19.64 -11.75 2.40
N PRO A 291 -20.38 -10.65 2.65
CA PRO A 291 -21.71 -10.49 2.09
C PRO A 291 -21.60 -10.38 0.57
N ASN A 292 -22.50 -11.05 -0.17
CA ASN A 292 -22.54 -10.98 -1.63
C ASN A 292 -21.24 -11.43 -2.34
N ALA A 293 -20.59 -12.52 -1.89
CA ALA A 293 -19.38 -13.07 -2.50
C ALA A 293 -19.43 -13.14 -4.05
N GLU A 294 -20.56 -13.57 -4.61
CA GLU A 294 -20.82 -13.58 -6.06
C GLU A 294 -20.80 -12.18 -6.70
N HIS A 295 -21.33 -11.15 -6.04
CA HIS A 295 -21.29 -9.78 -6.56
C HIS A 295 -19.90 -9.14 -6.44
N ILE A 296 -19.09 -9.54 -5.46
CA ILE A 296 -17.71 -9.08 -5.27
C ILE A 296 -16.82 -9.68 -6.36
N GLU A 297 -16.95 -10.99 -6.56
CA GLU A 297 -16.29 -11.69 -7.66
C GLU A 297 -16.72 -11.10 -9.01
N GLY A 298 -18.02 -10.84 -9.20
CA GLY A 298 -18.54 -10.19 -10.40
C GLY A 298 -18.05 -8.74 -10.60
N ALA A 299 -17.89 -7.97 -9.51
CA ALA A 299 -17.34 -6.61 -9.57
C ALA A 299 -15.85 -6.63 -9.94
N TRP A 300 -15.07 -7.56 -9.37
CA TRP A 300 -13.68 -7.75 -9.72
C TRP A 300 -13.50 -8.22 -11.17
N HIS A 301 -14.26 -9.21 -11.61
CA HIS A 301 -14.27 -9.64 -13.01
C HIS A 301 -14.65 -8.49 -13.95
N SER A 302 -15.59 -7.63 -13.54
CA SER A 302 -15.93 -6.44 -14.33
C SER A 302 -14.74 -5.51 -14.49
N LEU A 303 -13.94 -5.30 -13.44
CA LEU A 303 -12.71 -4.51 -13.50
C LEU A 303 -11.67 -5.15 -14.41
N GLN A 304 -11.41 -6.44 -14.25
CA GLN A 304 -10.49 -7.19 -15.10
C GLN A 304 -10.90 -7.14 -16.57
N ASN A 305 -12.20 -7.19 -16.86
CA ASN A 305 -12.71 -7.07 -18.23
C ASN A 305 -12.44 -5.70 -18.87
N VAL A 306 -12.41 -4.62 -18.07
CA VAL A 306 -11.98 -3.28 -18.55
C VAL A 306 -10.50 -3.30 -18.91
N VAL A 307 -9.67 -3.91 -18.05
CA VAL A 307 -8.20 -3.96 -18.19
C VAL A 307 -7.74 -5.00 -19.23
N SER A 308 -8.50 -6.06 -19.47
CA SER A 308 -8.17 -7.05 -20.51
C SER A 308 -8.68 -6.64 -21.90
N ALA A 309 -9.47 -5.56 -21.98
CA ALA A 309 -10.23 -5.15 -23.16
C ALA A 309 -11.09 -6.26 -23.78
N GLU A 310 -11.45 -7.27 -22.99
CA GLU A 310 -12.33 -8.35 -23.42
C GLU A 310 -13.78 -7.85 -23.59
N LEU A 311 -14.13 -6.77 -22.89
CA LEU A 311 -15.41 -6.07 -23.01
C LEU A 311 -15.17 -4.55 -22.96
N ASN A 312 -15.80 -3.79 -23.86
CA ASN A 312 -15.93 -2.32 -23.73
C ASN A 312 -16.90 -1.97 -22.59
N ALA A 313 -16.60 -2.44 -21.38
CA ALA A 313 -17.36 -2.22 -20.17
C ALA A 313 -16.70 -1.13 -19.33
N ASN A 314 -17.49 -0.47 -18.49
CA ASN A 314 -17.02 0.41 -17.44
C ASN A 314 -17.40 -0.22 -16.09
N VAL A 315 -16.55 -0.06 -15.08
CA VAL A 315 -16.88 -0.34 -13.69
C VAL A 315 -17.64 0.83 -13.07
N THR A 316 -18.68 0.51 -12.31
CA THR A 316 -19.51 1.49 -11.61
C THR A 316 -18.94 1.82 -10.22
N ALA A 317 -19.33 2.97 -9.66
CA ALA A 317 -19.02 3.34 -8.28
C ALA A 317 -19.42 2.26 -7.27
N THR A 318 -20.58 1.62 -7.48
CA THR A 318 -21.05 0.50 -6.64
C THR A 318 -20.11 -0.70 -6.74
N GLN A 319 -19.67 -1.07 -7.94
CA GLN A 319 -18.74 -2.18 -8.14
C GLN A 319 -17.37 -1.88 -7.53
N MET A 320 -16.86 -0.67 -7.69
CA MET A 320 -15.63 -0.21 -7.04
C MET A 320 -15.78 -0.31 -5.50
N GLY A 321 -16.88 0.19 -4.94
CA GLY A 321 -17.15 0.07 -3.51
C GLY A 321 -17.27 -1.38 -3.02
N LEU A 322 -17.82 -2.29 -3.83
CA LEU A 322 -17.91 -3.73 -3.50
C LEU A 322 -16.56 -4.44 -3.43
N ILE A 323 -15.51 -3.91 -4.07
CA ILE A 323 -14.15 -4.46 -3.98
C ILE A 323 -13.25 -3.66 -3.01
N GLY A 324 -13.85 -2.78 -2.20
CA GLY A 324 -13.15 -2.00 -1.18
C GLY A 324 -12.54 -0.68 -1.66
N ILE A 325 -12.79 -0.27 -2.91
CA ILE A 325 -12.31 1.02 -3.42
C ILE A 325 -13.12 2.15 -2.82
N GLN A 326 -12.43 3.11 -2.22
CA GLN A 326 -12.98 4.28 -1.55
C GLN A 326 -12.86 5.53 -2.43
N ASN A 327 -13.65 6.56 -2.13
CA ASN A 327 -13.64 7.86 -2.81
C ASN A 327 -13.93 7.82 -4.32
N ALA A 328 -14.53 6.73 -4.80
CA ALA A 328 -14.96 6.55 -6.18
C ALA A 328 -16.46 6.83 -6.33
N SER A 329 -16.92 8.01 -5.93
CA SER A 329 -18.36 8.38 -5.97
C SER A 329 -18.67 9.54 -6.92
N ASP A 330 -17.68 10.37 -7.23
CA ASP A 330 -17.84 11.50 -8.13
C ASP A 330 -17.91 11.02 -9.60
N PRO A 331 -18.90 11.47 -10.40
CA PRO A 331 -19.06 11.00 -11.78
C PRO A 331 -17.85 11.28 -12.68
N ALA A 332 -17.19 12.44 -12.54
CA ALA A 332 -16.01 12.77 -13.34
C ALA A 332 -14.82 11.87 -12.94
N THR A 333 -14.67 11.58 -11.65
CA THR A 333 -13.69 10.63 -11.13
C THR A 333 -13.92 9.23 -11.71
N ILE A 334 -15.16 8.73 -11.68
CA ILE A 334 -15.49 7.41 -12.23
C ILE A 334 -15.24 7.35 -13.74
N SER A 335 -15.61 8.40 -14.47
CA SER A 335 -15.38 8.47 -15.92
C SER A 335 -13.88 8.43 -16.25
N LEU A 336 -13.10 9.28 -15.60
CA LEU A 336 -11.66 9.40 -15.83
C LEU A 336 -10.92 8.12 -15.41
N VAL A 337 -11.26 7.52 -14.27
CA VAL A 337 -10.69 6.24 -13.83
C VAL A 337 -11.00 5.12 -14.83
N ASN A 338 -12.23 5.03 -15.34
CA ASN A 338 -12.56 4.01 -16.35
C ASN A 338 -11.75 4.17 -17.64
N ASP A 339 -11.53 5.40 -18.09
CA ASP A 339 -10.71 5.66 -19.28
C ASP A 339 -9.22 5.45 -19.03
N LEU A 340 -8.74 5.73 -17.82
CA LEU A 340 -7.38 5.40 -17.38
C LEU A 340 -7.16 3.88 -17.31
N LEU A 341 -8.11 3.11 -16.74
CA LEU A 341 -8.04 1.64 -16.66
C LEU A 341 -7.89 1.02 -18.06
N LYS A 342 -8.62 1.53 -19.06
CA LYS A 342 -8.52 1.06 -20.45
C LYS A 342 -7.13 1.28 -21.07
N ARG A 343 -6.30 2.18 -20.53
CA ARG A 343 -4.93 2.36 -21.03
C ARG A 343 -4.00 1.22 -20.64
N TYR A 344 -4.34 0.49 -19.57
CA TYR A 344 -3.67 -0.73 -19.17
C TYR A 344 -4.20 -1.95 -19.94
N SER A 345 -5.02 -1.73 -20.97
CA SER A 345 -5.57 -2.76 -21.85
C SER A 345 -4.51 -3.74 -22.35
N GLY A 346 -4.59 -5.00 -21.91
CA GLY A 346 -3.70 -6.08 -22.34
C GLY A 346 -2.40 -6.21 -21.54
N ASP A 347 -2.20 -5.36 -20.53
CA ASP A 347 -1.19 -5.55 -19.49
C ASP A 347 -1.86 -6.19 -18.27
N THR A 348 -1.85 -7.52 -18.22
CA THR A 348 -2.48 -8.29 -17.13
C THR A 348 -1.71 -8.21 -15.81
N SER A 349 -0.56 -7.54 -15.77
CA SER A 349 0.21 -7.27 -14.55
C SER A 349 -0.02 -5.86 -13.99
N SER A 350 -0.77 -5.02 -14.71
CA SER A 350 -1.16 -3.71 -14.22
C SER A 350 -2.63 -3.74 -13.79
N MET A 351 -2.96 -3.07 -12.69
CA MET A 351 -4.32 -3.00 -12.14
C MET A 351 -4.84 -4.39 -11.75
N ASP A 352 -3.94 -5.25 -11.27
CA ASP A 352 -4.22 -6.63 -10.86
C ASP A 352 -4.54 -6.74 -9.36
N SER A 353 -4.43 -5.63 -8.62
CA SER A 353 -4.75 -5.52 -7.21
C SER A 353 -5.69 -4.36 -6.88
N VAL A 354 -6.41 -4.49 -5.76
CA VAL A 354 -7.25 -3.39 -5.22
C VAL A 354 -6.40 -2.16 -4.88
N ALA A 355 -5.16 -2.36 -4.40
CA ALA A 355 -4.26 -1.29 -4.03
C ALA A 355 -3.87 -0.41 -5.24
N GLU A 356 -3.53 -1.03 -6.37
CA GLU A 356 -3.21 -0.30 -7.60
C GLU A 356 -4.41 0.51 -8.12
N VAL A 357 -5.61 -0.09 -8.11
CA VAL A 357 -6.83 0.59 -8.52
C VAL A 357 -7.18 1.73 -7.56
N GLN A 358 -6.98 1.54 -6.25
CA GLN A 358 -7.18 2.60 -5.25
C GLN A 358 -6.22 3.76 -5.49
N GLN A 359 -4.94 3.47 -5.76
CA GLN A 359 -3.95 4.49 -6.05
C GLN A 359 -4.31 5.30 -7.30
N LEU A 360 -4.84 4.64 -8.35
CA LEU A 360 -5.33 5.32 -9.54
C LEU A 360 -6.52 6.25 -9.24
N VAL A 361 -7.45 5.80 -8.39
CA VAL A 361 -8.59 6.62 -7.92
C VAL A 361 -8.10 7.82 -7.11
N ASP A 362 -7.12 7.62 -6.22
CA ASP A 362 -6.58 8.69 -5.37
C ASP A 362 -5.78 9.73 -6.17
N ASP A 363 -4.99 9.31 -7.15
CA ASP A 363 -4.29 10.22 -8.07
C ASP A 363 -5.31 11.00 -8.93
N THR A 364 -6.38 10.34 -9.41
CA THR A 364 -7.46 11.00 -10.16
C THR A 364 -8.19 12.04 -9.30
N ASN A 365 -8.57 11.67 -8.08
CA ASN A 365 -9.18 12.60 -7.11
C ASN A 365 -8.24 13.78 -6.83
N SER A 366 -6.95 13.52 -6.62
CA SER A 366 -5.96 14.59 -6.36
C SER A 366 -5.90 15.60 -7.50
N LEU A 367 -5.95 15.16 -8.76
CA LEU A 367 -6.02 16.06 -9.92
C LEU A 367 -7.32 16.88 -9.89
N LEU A 368 -8.46 16.21 -9.74
CA LEU A 368 -9.77 16.86 -9.81
C LEU A 368 -10.02 17.80 -8.63
N LEU A 369 -9.51 17.50 -7.44
CA LEU A 369 -9.49 18.42 -6.30
C LEU A 369 -8.57 19.61 -6.55
N ALA A 370 -7.43 19.40 -7.23
CA ALA A 370 -6.51 20.48 -7.53
C ALA A 370 -7.20 21.53 -8.41
N VAL A 371 -7.84 21.07 -9.49
CA VAL A 371 -8.64 21.89 -10.41
C VAL A 371 -9.76 22.63 -9.67
N ASP A 372 -10.55 21.95 -8.84
CA ASP A 372 -11.66 22.57 -8.08
C ASP A 372 -11.23 23.75 -7.21
N ASN A 373 -10.09 23.58 -6.53
CA ASN A 373 -9.60 24.57 -5.59
C ASN A 373 -8.77 25.67 -6.26
N GLY A 374 -8.62 25.64 -7.60
CA GLY A 374 -7.71 26.50 -8.34
C GLY A 374 -6.24 26.31 -7.90
N THR A 375 -5.92 25.12 -7.37
CA THR A 375 -4.56 24.77 -6.96
C THR A 375 -3.84 24.01 -8.08
N ALA A 376 -2.52 24.17 -8.14
CA ALA A 376 -1.73 23.61 -9.24
C ALA A 376 -1.37 22.13 -8.99
N PRO A 377 -1.74 21.19 -9.88
CA PRO A 377 -1.30 19.80 -9.76
C PRO A 377 0.21 19.67 -9.99
N SER A 378 0.86 18.76 -9.26
CA SER A 378 2.32 18.55 -9.37
C SER A 378 2.70 17.82 -10.67
N LEU A 379 3.93 18.03 -11.15
CA LEU A 379 4.47 17.29 -12.30
C LEU A 379 4.44 15.77 -12.08
N ALA A 380 4.81 15.33 -10.88
CA ALA A 380 4.81 13.93 -10.50
C ALA A 380 3.39 13.31 -10.62
N LEU A 381 2.36 14.05 -10.20
CA LEU A 381 0.97 13.61 -10.34
C LEU A 381 0.56 13.50 -11.82
N LEU A 382 0.87 14.51 -12.63
CA LEU A 382 0.57 14.48 -14.07
C LEU A 382 1.25 13.29 -14.76
N HIS A 383 2.49 12.98 -14.40
CA HIS A 383 3.22 11.81 -14.90
C HIS A 383 2.61 10.48 -14.47
N LYS A 384 2.15 10.34 -13.22
CA LYS A 384 1.41 9.15 -12.78
C LYS A 384 0.14 8.92 -13.59
N LEU A 385 -0.54 9.99 -14.00
CA LEU A 385 -1.72 9.93 -14.88
C LEU A 385 -1.36 9.79 -16.38
N GLY A 386 -0.09 9.56 -16.69
CA GLY A 386 0.39 9.26 -18.04
C GLY A 386 0.68 10.47 -18.92
N LEU A 387 0.73 11.69 -18.38
CA LEU A 387 1.06 12.92 -19.11
C LEU A 387 2.57 13.17 -19.16
N SER A 388 3.32 12.20 -19.69
CA SER A 388 4.80 12.25 -19.75
C SER A 388 5.36 13.34 -20.67
N GLN A 389 4.54 13.94 -21.53
CA GLN A 389 4.90 15.08 -22.37
C GLN A 389 5.05 16.39 -21.59
N VAL A 390 4.49 16.47 -20.39
CA VAL A 390 4.64 17.66 -19.54
C VAL A 390 6.03 17.62 -18.90
N THR A 391 6.72 18.76 -18.94
CA THR A 391 8.08 18.94 -18.41
C THR A 391 8.10 20.11 -17.44
N ASP A 392 9.20 20.35 -16.72
CA ASP A 392 9.32 21.53 -15.85
C ASP A 392 9.08 22.84 -16.61
N ALA A 393 9.51 22.92 -17.88
CA ALA A 393 9.34 24.10 -18.72
C ALA A 393 7.87 24.37 -19.10
N THR A 394 7.07 23.31 -19.28
CA THR A 394 5.67 23.39 -19.71
C THR A 394 4.67 23.23 -18.56
N LEU A 395 5.15 22.93 -17.35
CA LEU A 395 4.30 22.68 -16.19
C LEU A 395 3.45 23.91 -15.86
N GLY A 396 4.03 25.12 -15.90
CA GLY A 396 3.33 26.34 -15.54
C GLY A 396 2.10 26.63 -16.42
N VAL A 397 2.24 26.45 -17.74
CA VAL A 397 1.14 26.71 -18.69
C VAL A 397 0.05 25.63 -18.60
N VAL A 398 0.44 24.36 -18.43
CA VAL A 398 -0.52 23.27 -18.19
C VAL A 398 -1.30 23.48 -16.89
N GLN A 399 -0.64 23.92 -15.82
CA GLN A 399 -1.29 24.24 -14.54
C GLN A 399 -2.26 25.42 -14.67
N GLN A 400 -1.90 26.46 -15.42
CA GLN A 400 -2.79 27.59 -15.68
C GLN A 400 -4.04 27.17 -16.46
N ALA A 401 -3.86 26.36 -17.52
CA ALA A 401 -4.96 25.83 -18.31
C ALA A 401 -5.92 24.97 -17.46
N LEU A 402 -5.37 24.09 -16.61
CA LEU A 402 -6.15 23.29 -15.67
C LEU A 402 -6.90 24.14 -14.64
N ALA A 403 -6.27 25.18 -14.09
CA ALA A 403 -6.89 26.08 -13.12
C ALA A 403 -7.98 26.98 -13.73
N ALA A 404 -7.96 27.19 -15.05
CA ALA A 404 -8.96 27.96 -15.77
C ALA A 404 -10.23 27.15 -16.11
N LEU A 405 -10.23 25.83 -15.89
CA LEU A 405 -11.36 24.97 -16.20
C LEU A 405 -12.58 25.29 -15.32
N PRO A 406 -13.81 25.08 -15.83
CA PRO A 406 -15.01 25.16 -15.01
C PRO A 406 -15.00 24.13 -13.88
N ALA A 407 -15.64 24.46 -12.76
CA ALA A 407 -15.72 23.59 -11.59
C ALA A 407 -16.49 22.27 -11.80
N ASP A 408 -17.19 22.10 -12.92
CA ASP A 408 -17.89 20.85 -13.24
C ASP A 408 -16.96 19.76 -13.82
N LYS A 409 -15.73 20.13 -14.23
CA LYS A 409 -14.64 19.26 -14.68
C LYS A 409 -14.97 18.34 -15.86
N LEU A 410 -16.10 18.56 -16.52
CA LEU A 410 -16.52 17.78 -17.69
C LEU A 410 -15.58 17.98 -18.89
N ALA A 411 -14.71 18.99 -18.83
CA ALA A 411 -13.69 19.22 -19.85
C ALA A 411 -12.47 18.30 -19.71
N ILE A 412 -12.36 17.52 -18.63
CA ILE A 412 -11.25 16.59 -18.34
C ILE A 412 -11.75 15.29 -17.69
N ASP A 413 -13.02 14.93 -17.88
CA ASP A 413 -13.60 13.73 -17.28
C ASP A 413 -13.27 12.44 -18.05
N THR A 414 -12.48 12.55 -19.12
CA THR A 414 -11.80 11.46 -19.81
C THR A 414 -10.29 11.69 -19.91
N TRP A 415 -9.51 10.61 -19.99
CA TRP A 415 -8.06 10.74 -20.19
C TRP A 415 -7.75 11.42 -21.54
N GLY A 416 -8.57 11.16 -22.56
CA GLY A 416 -8.40 11.76 -23.89
C GLY A 416 -8.48 13.28 -23.84
N GLU A 417 -9.45 13.84 -23.12
CA GLU A 417 -9.60 15.29 -22.94
C GLU A 417 -8.46 15.89 -22.11
N LEU A 418 -8.12 15.27 -20.98
CA LEU A 418 -6.99 15.68 -20.15
C LEU A 418 -5.68 15.71 -20.95
N ASN A 419 -5.43 14.66 -21.74
CA ASN A 419 -4.24 14.58 -22.58
C ASN A 419 -4.26 15.58 -23.74
N ASN A 420 -5.43 15.84 -24.34
CA ASN A 420 -5.57 16.83 -25.41
C ASN A 420 -5.27 18.24 -24.90
N LEU A 421 -5.80 18.61 -23.73
CA LEU A 421 -5.49 19.88 -23.08
C LEU A 421 -3.97 20.00 -22.86
N ALA A 422 -3.36 19.04 -22.15
CA ALA A 422 -1.93 19.08 -21.88
C ALA A 422 -1.07 19.10 -23.17
N THR A 423 -1.49 18.36 -24.21
CA THR A 423 -0.79 18.33 -25.50
C THR A 423 -0.90 19.66 -26.23
N GLN A 424 -2.07 20.31 -26.19
CA GLN A 424 -2.29 21.62 -26.79
C GLN A 424 -1.36 22.66 -26.15
N GLU A 425 -1.38 22.78 -24.83
CA GLU A 425 -0.54 23.74 -24.08
C GLU A 425 0.96 23.52 -24.33
N VAL A 426 1.40 22.26 -24.36
CA VAL A 426 2.80 21.92 -24.70
C VAL A 426 3.16 22.33 -26.13
N ASN A 427 2.25 22.16 -27.08
CA ASN A 427 2.50 22.55 -28.47
C ASN A 427 2.51 24.07 -28.66
N GLU A 428 1.59 24.78 -28.00
CA GLU A 428 1.50 26.25 -28.01
C GLU A 428 2.76 26.87 -27.38
N TYR A 429 3.18 26.37 -26.21
CA TYR A 429 4.46 26.76 -25.60
C TYR A 429 5.65 26.60 -26.54
N ASN A 430 5.79 25.43 -27.17
CA ASN A 430 6.90 25.16 -28.07
C ASN A 430 6.86 26.03 -29.33
N ALA A 431 5.67 26.29 -29.87
CA ALA A 431 5.48 27.16 -31.03
C ALA A 431 5.82 28.62 -30.70
N ALA A 432 5.38 29.11 -29.55
CA ALA A 432 5.69 30.45 -29.06
C ALA A 432 7.19 30.62 -28.81
N LEU A 433 7.83 29.64 -28.15
CA LEU A 433 9.27 29.67 -27.88
C LEU A 433 10.06 29.71 -29.20
N ALA A 434 9.70 28.86 -30.16
CA ALA A 434 10.35 28.83 -31.48
C ALA A 434 10.14 30.14 -32.25
N ALA A 435 8.96 30.76 -32.17
CA ALA A 435 8.69 32.05 -32.80
C ALA A 435 9.60 33.14 -32.23
N MET A 436 9.79 33.20 -30.91
CA MET A 436 10.64 34.18 -30.25
C MET A 436 12.14 33.92 -30.46
N GLN A 437 12.57 32.65 -30.50
CA GLN A 437 13.94 32.27 -30.85
C GLN A 437 14.31 32.62 -32.30
N GLY A 438 13.32 32.63 -33.20
CA GLY A 438 13.48 33.00 -34.60
C GLY A 438 13.24 34.48 -34.89
N TYR A 439 12.87 35.28 -33.89
CA TYR A 439 12.43 36.65 -34.10
C TYR A 439 13.61 37.55 -34.50
N THR A 440 13.52 38.13 -35.70
CA THR A 440 14.57 38.98 -36.29
C THR A 440 14.09 40.41 -36.57
N GLY A 441 12.96 40.81 -35.98
CA GLY A 441 12.36 42.13 -36.20
C GLY A 441 11.42 42.22 -37.41
N GLY A 442 10.87 41.08 -37.88
CA GLY A 442 9.91 41.03 -38.98
C GLY A 442 8.62 40.32 -38.57
N GLY A 443 7.48 40.96 -38.82
CA GLY A 443 6.17 40.54 -38.30
C GLY A 443 5.97 40.95 -36.84
N ASP A 444 4.73 40.86 -36.37
CA ASP A 444 4.35 41.30 -35.02
C ASP A 444 4.20 40.06 -34.13
N LEU A 445 4.82 40.09 -32.95
CA LEU A 445 4.53 39.15 -31.88
C LEU A 445 3.19 39.52 -31.25
N THR A 446 2.56 38.57 -30.58
CA THR A 446 1.23 38.77 -29.96
C THR A 446 1.26 38.45 -28.47
N ASP A 447 0.38 39.10 -27.70
CA ASP A 447 0.18 38.81 -26.28
C ASP A 447 -0.07 37.32 -26.03
N ALA A 448 -0.78 36.65 -26.95
CA ALA A 448 -1.02 35.21 -26.89
C ALA A 448 0.29 34.42 -26.90
N GLN A 449 1.25 34.76 -27.76
CA GLN A 449 2.55 34.07 -27.78
C GLN A 449 3.34 34.24 -26.47
N PHE A 450 3.24 35.39 -25.81
CA PHE A 450 3.84 35.56 -24.48
C PHE A 450 3.09 34.76 -23.42
N SER A 451 1.75 34.79 -23.46
CA SER A 451 0.89 34.00 -22.57
C SER A 451 1.12 32.49 -22.73
N ASP A 452 1.35 32.00 -23.94
CA ASP A 452 1.67 30.59 -24.24
C ASP A 452 3.04 30.17 -23.65
N LEU A 453 3.89 31.13 -23.29
CA LEU A 453 5.12 30.91 -22.51
C LEU A 453 4.93 31.10 -21.00
N GLY A 454 3.70 31.38 -20.55
CA GLY A 454 3.41 31.75 -19.16
C GLY A 454 3.97 33.13 -18.77
N ILE A 455 4.21 34.01 -19.75
CA ILE A 455 4.71 35.37 -19.53
C ILE A 455 3.55 36.35 -19.75
N ASP A 456 3.12 37.05 -18.68
CA ASP A 456 2.08 38.06 -18.77
C ASP A 456 2.65 39.41 -19.18
N VAL A 457 2.33 39.84 -20.41
CA VAL A 457 2.67 41.16 -20.95
C VAL A 457 1.51 42.15 -20.89
N SER A 458 0.30 41.70 -20.55
CA SER A 458 -0.93 42.52 -20.60
C SER A 458 -0.94 43.67 -19.60
N THR A 459 -0.12 43.58 -18.55
CA THR A 459 0.05 44.62 -17.53
C THR A 459 1.17 45.61 -17.85
N ILE A 460 1.97 45.34 -18.89
CA ILE A 460 3.13 46.13 -19.30
C ILE A 460 2.69 47.21 -20.30
N VAL A 461 1.77 48.07 -19.85
CA VAL A 461 1.20 49.15 -20.67
C VAL A 461 1.71 50.51 -20.16
N PRO A 462 2.53 51.23 -20.95
CA PRO A 462 3.02 52.55 -20.58
C PRO A 462 1.88 53.57 -20.44
N ASN A 463 2.01 54.49 -19.47
CA ASN A 463 1.05 55.59 -19.28
C ASN A 463 0.90 56.43 -20.57
N GLY A 464 -0.28 56.38 -21.20
CA GLY A 464 -0.64 57.26 -22.34
C GLY A 464 -0.47 56.65 -23.74
N ILE A 465 -0.18 55.36 -23.85
CA ILE A 465 -0.11 54.60 -25.12
C ILE A 465 -1.43 53.88 -25.41
N VAL A 466 -1.76 53.68 -26.69
CA VAL A 466 -2.86 52.81 -27.15
C VAL A 466 -2.37 51.36 -27.10
N GLN A 467 -3.21 50.43 -26.61
CA GLN A 467 -2.86 49.03 -26.33
C GLN A 467 -2.15 48.27 -27.48
N ASP A 468 -2.31 48.74 -28.73
CA ASP A 468 -1.87 48.05 -29.96
C ASP A 468 -0.34 48.04 -30.19
N ASP A 469 0.47 48.88 -29.50
CA ASP A 469 1.94 48.99 -29.75
C ASP A 469 2.82 48.66 -28.52
N HIS A 470 2.28 48.09 -27.45
CA HIS A 470 3.03 47.91 -26.19
C HIS A 470 4.19 46.88 -26.28
N LEU A 471 4.20 46.05 -27.34
CA LEU A 471 5.21 45.02 -27.58
C LEU A 471 6.42 45.51 -28.39
N SER A 472 6.37 46.66 -29.06
CA SER A 472 7.43 47.11 -29.99
C SER A 472 8.81 47.18 -29.33
N PHE A 473 8.86 47.58 -28.06
CA PHE A 473 10.10 47.56 -27.30
C PHE A 473 10.62 46.13 -27.13
N ILE A 474 9.79 45.21 -26.63
CA ILE A 474 10.15 43.81 -26.39
C ILE A 474 10.57 43.15 -27.72
N GLU A 475 9.84 43.40 -28.80
CA GLU A 475 10.17 42.92 -30.14
C GLU A 475 11.58 43.38 -30.57
N SER A 476 11.86 44.68 -30.47
CA SER A 476 13.17 45.22 -30.82
C SER A 476 14.30 44.67 -29.92
N ALA A 477 14.00 44.40 -28.64
CA ALA A 477 14.91 43.78 -27.69
C ALA A 477 15.20 42.31 -28.04
N LEU A 478 14.17 41.52 -28.33
CA LEU A 478 14.31 40.12 -28.75
C LEU A 478 15.08 40.00 -30.06
N ALA A 479 14.82 40.87 -31.04
CA ALA A 479 15.57 40.91 -32.28
C ALA A 479 17.08 41.16 -32.05
N ARG A 480 17.41 42.08 -31.13
CA ARG A 480 18.80 42.34 -30.72
C ARG A 480 19.41 41.15 -29.99
N LEU A 481 18.71 40.57 -29.03
CA LEU A 481 19.17 39.43 -28.26
C LEU A 481 19.46 38.23 -29.17
N ASN A 482 18.56 37.92 -30.11
CA ASN A 482 18.79 36.87 -31.12
C ASN A 482 20.00 37.17 -32.00
N ALA A 483 20.20 38.43 -32.42
CA ALA A 483 21.38 38.83 -33.18
C ALA A 483 22.69 38.67 -32.36
N ASN A 484 22.62 38.88 -31.04
CA ASN A 484 23.77 38.77 -30.13
C ASN A 484 24.05 37.32 -29.71
N ALA A 485 23.04 36.46 -29.61
CA ALA A 485 23.16 35.08 -29.13
C ALA A 485 23.94 34.15 -30.10
N GLY A 486 24.12 34.58 -31.36
CA GLY A 486 24.89 33.85 -32.35
C GLY A 486 24.18 32.55 -32.76
N ALA A 487 24.81 31.40 -32.49
CA ALA A 487 24.24 30.09 -32.82
C ALA A 487 23.39 29.46 -31.70
N ALA A 488 23.43 30.04 -30.49
CA ALA A 488 22.62 29.56 -29.37
C ALA A 488 21.24 30.24 -29.41
N PRO A 489 20.13 29.49 -29.39
CA PRO A 489 18.80 30.09 -29.32
C PRO A 489 18.56 30.69 -27.93
N LEU A 490 17.70 31.71 -27.85
CA LEU A 490 17.26 32.27 -26.56
C LEU A 490 16.48 31.22 -25.76
N THR A 491 16.71 31.19 -24.44
CA THR A 491 15.94 30.35 -23.52
C THR A 491 14.67 31.06 -23.08
N HIS A 492 13.72 30.31 -22.53
CA HIS A 492 12.52 30.88 -21.90
C HIS A 492 12.88 31.91 -20.82
N GLU A 493 13.88 31.60 -19.99
CA GLU A 493 14.33 32.49 -18.92
C GLU A 493 14.92 33.80 -19.46
N ALA A 494 15.64 33.75 -20.58
CA ALA A 494 16.16 34.95 -21.23
C ALA A 494 15.04 35.85 -21.78
N ILE A 495 14.01 35.24 -22.36
CA ILE A 495 12.82 35.95 -22.86
C ILE A 495 12.07 36.60 -21.68
N ALA A 496 11.78 35.83 -20.63
CA ALA A 496 11.12 36.34 -19.42
C ALA A 496 11.93 37.48 -18.78
N ALA A 497 13.26 37.33 -18.68
CA ALA A 497 14.14 38.35 -18.14
C ALA A 497 14.17 39.64 -18.98
N ALA A 498 14.03 39.54 -20.31
CA ALA A 498 13.90 40.69 -21.19
C ALA A 498 12.57 41.45 -20.95
N VAL A 499 11.47 40.71 -20.79
CA VAL A 499 10.14 41.25 -20.47
C VAL A 499 10.15 41.93 -19.09
N ASP A 500 10.70 41.28 -18.06
CA ASP A 500 10.84 41.86 -16.72
C ASP A 500 11.69 43.13 -16.74
N SER A 501 12.78 43.15 -17.51
CA SER A 501 13.61 44.35 -17.65
C SER A 501 12.89 45.49 -18.34
N TYR A 502 12.07 45.19 -19.35
CA TYR A 502 11.22 46.19 -19.96
C TYR A 502 10.20 46.74 -18.96
N ALA A 503 9.50 45.89 -18.20
CA ALA A 503 8.59 46.30 -17.13
C ALA A 503 9.28 47.23 -16.10
N ASN A 504 10.52 46.91 -15.73
CA ASN A 504 11.31 47.75 -14.83
C ASN A 504 11.69 49.10 -15.46
N ILE A 505 12.06 49.13 -16.74
CA ILE A 505 12.43 50.37 -17.45
C ILE A 505 11.22 51.29 -17.58
N ILE A 506 10.05 50.78 -17.94
CA ILE A 506 8.84 51.62 -18.02
C ILE A 506 8.38 52.05 -16.62
N GLY A 507 8.47 51.17 -15.62
CA GLY A 507 8.11 51.50 -14.24
C GLY A 507 9.03 52.54 -13.59
N LEU A 508 10.23 52.73 -14.12
CA LEU A 508 11.15 53.78 -13.66
C LEU A 508 10.59 55.19 -13.91
N LEU A 509 9.80 55.37 -14.97
CA LEU A 509 9.13 56.65 -15.27
C LEU A 509 8.23 57.11 -14.11
N ASP A 510 7.71 56.16 -13.34
CA ASP A 510 6.77 56.40 -12.24
C ASP A 510 7.41 56.28 -10.84
N THR A 511 8.72 56.00 -10.74
CA THR A 511 9.38 55.70 -9.44
C THR A 511 10.71 56.46 -9.24
N SER A 512 11.37 56.22 -8.09
CA SER A 512 12.70 56.75 -7.76
C SER A 512 13.76 55.66 -7.67
N SER A 513 13.47 54.48 -8.21
CA SER A 513 14.37 53.32 -8.18
C SER A 513 15.58 53.54 -9.10
N ILE A 514 16.61 52.71 -8.95
CA ILE A 514 17.76 52.66 -9.87
C ILE A 514 17.72 51.27 -10.50
N LEU A 515 17.86 51.19 -11.82
CA LEU A 515 17.92 49.92 -12.54
C LEU A 515 19.22 49.19 -12.21
N ASP A 516 19.17 47.86 -12.24
CA ASP A 516 20.39 47.05 -12.18
C ASP A 516 21.07 47.04 -13.56
N ILE A 517 22.39 46.81 -13.58
CA ILE A 517 23.13 46.59 -14.84
C ILE A 517 22.50 45.44 -15.62
N THR A 518 22.04 44.40 -14.92
CA THR A 518 21.38 43.24 -15.52
C THR A 518 20.10 43.61 -16.26
N ASN A 519 19.41 44.71 -15.91
CA ASN A 519 18.24 45.14 -16.68
C ASN A 519 18.60 45.49 -18.13
N PHE A 520 19.76 46.10 -18.34
CA PHE A 520 20.25 46.46 -19.68
C PHE A 520 20.82 45.25 -20.42
N GLU A 521 21.55 44.37 -19.71
CA GLU A 521 22.10 43.14 -20.28
C GLU A 521 20.99 42.23 -20.82
N ASN A 522 19.90 42.08 -20.06
CA ASN A 522 18.74 41.24 -20.40
C ASN A 522 17.99 41.70 -21.65
N ILE A 523 18.16 42.95 -22.10
CA ILE A 523 17.58 43.48 -23.35
C ILE A 523 18.63 43.67 -24.45
N GLY A 524 19.84 43.14 -24.24
CA GLY A 524 20.92 43.12 -25.24
C GLY A 524 21.78 44.38 -25.29
N LEU A 525 21.71 45.24 -24.27
CA LEU A 525 22.54 46.45 -24.15
C LEU A 525 23.72 46.20 -23.22
N SER A 526 24.94 46.42 -23.73
CA SER A 526 26.21 46.14 -23.02
C SER A 526 27.03 47.40 -22.71
N ASN A 527 26.50 48.58 -23.01
CA ASN A 527 27.15 49.87 -22.80
C ASN A 527 27.11 50.35 -21.33
N VAL A 528 26.15 49.87 -20.53
CA VAL A 528 26.10 50.12 -19.08
C VAL A 528 26.92 49.03 -18.37
N THR A 529 28.08 49.38 -17.82
CA THR A 529 29.04 48.41 -17.25
C THR A 529 29.41 48.67 -15.79
N THR A 530 28.94 49.79 -15.22
CA THR A 530 29.25 50.18 -13.83
C THR A 530 28.00 50.70 -13.12
N ILE A 531 28.00 50.59 -11.78
CA ILE A 531 26.91 51.08 -10.93
C ILE A 531 26.68 52.59 -11.15
N ASN A 532 27.74 53.36 -11.35
CA ASN A 532 27.63 54.81 -11.64
C ASN A 532 26.91 55.04 -12.97
N GLN A 533 27.28 54.32 -14.03
CA GLN A 533 26.58 54.42 -15.32
C GLN A 533 25.11 54.02 -15.18
N SER A 534 24.80 52.93 -14.47
CA SER A 534 23.41 52.51 -14.25
C SER A 534 22.58 53.57 -13.52
N ARG A 535 23.17 54.20 -12.49
CA ARG A 535 22.55 55.31 -11.76
C ARG A 535 22.29 56.51 -12.68
N ASP A 536 23.29 56.93 -13.45
CA ASP A 536 23.21 58.13 -14.28
C ASP A 536 22.21 57.93 -15.45
N VAL A 537 22.15 56.72 -16.01
CA VAL A 537 21.11 56.28 -16.94
C VAL A 537 19.73 56.31 -16.29
N SER A 538 19.58 55.72 -15.10
CA SER A 538 18.29 55.66 -14.41
C SER A 538 17.74 57.07 -14.10
N LEU A 539 18.61 58.01 -13.70
CA LEU A 539 18.23 59.41 -13.49
C LEU A 539 17.81 60.11 -14.77
N THR A 540 18.41 59.74 -15.90
CA THR A 540 18.05 60.28 -17.22
C THR A 540 16.70 59.74 -17.68
N LEU A 541 16.51 58.42 -17.62
CA LEU A 541 15.27 57.76 -18.02
C LEU A 541 14.06 58.23 -17.21
N LYS A 542 14.23 58.52 -15.91
CA LYS A 542 13.16 59.08 -15.08
C LYS A 542 12.50 60.33 -15.67
N ASN A 543 13.25 61.13 -16.44
CA ASN A 543 12.75 62.36 -17.05
C ASN A 543 12.45 62.22 -18.55
N ALA A 544 12.61 61.01 -19.11
CA ALA A 544 12.29 60.72 -20.50
C ALA A 544 10.77 60.58 -20.68
N ASN A 545 10.26 60.84 -21.88
CA ASN A 545 8.92 60.40 -22.24
C ASN A 545 9.00 58.98 -22.80
N TYR A 546 7.95 58.19 -22.61
CA TYR A 546 7.90 56.84 -23.18
C TYR A 546 8.11 56.84 -24.70
N ALA A 547 7.48 57.78 -25.43
CA ALA A 547 7.65 57.91 -26.88
C ALA A 547 9.09 58.24 -27.33
N ASP A 548 9.99 58.57 -26.41
CA ASP A 548 11.42 58.78 -26.68
C ASP A 548 12.26 57.51 -26.38
N ILE A 549 11.64 56.43 -25.90
CA ILE A 549 12.26 55.16 -25.50
C ILE A 549 11.39 53.94 -25.86
N ASP A 550 10.46 54.06 -26.80
CA ASP A 550 9.50 53.00 -27.14
C ASP A 550 10.09 51.93 -28.06
N THR A 551 11.29 52.18 -28.60
CA THR A 551 12.16 51.16 -29.20
C THR A 551 13.49 51.01 -28.47
N LEU A 552 14.11 49.83 -28.58
CA LEU A 552 15.43 49.58 -28.01
C LEU A 552 16.49 50.56 -28.55
N ALA A 553 16.37 50.98 -29.82
CA ALA A 553 17.33 51.87 -30.46
C ALA A 553 17.29 53.29 -29.85
N GLU A 554 16.09 53.80 -29.55
CA GLU A 554 15.93 55.11 -28.91
C GLU A 554 16.39 55.06 -27.45
N LEU A 555 16.06 53.98 -26.73
CA LEU A 555 16.59 53.74 -25.39
C LEU A 555 18.13 53.72 -25.40
N GLU A 556 18.76 53.02 -26.35
CA GLU A 556 20.21 52.97 -26.50
C GLU A 556 20.82 54.37 -26.74
N GLN A 557 20.14 55.24 -27.50
CA GLN A 557 20.56 56.61 -27.72
C GLN A 557 20.51 57.45 -26.43
N VAL A 558 19.44 57.32 -25.64
CA VAL A 558 19.31 57.98 -24.34
C VAL A 558 20.40 57.51 -23.38
N ILE A 559 20.66 56.20 -23.33
CA ILE A 559 21.71 55.60 -22.50
C ILE A 559 23.10 56.13 -22.89
N ASN A 560 23.43 56.14 -24.18
CA ASN A 560 24.72 56.63 -24.65
C ASN A 560 24.93 58.11 -24.32
N THR A 561 23.86 58.91 -24.35
CA THR A 561 23.90 60.31 -23.93
C THR A 561 24.15 60.43 -22.42
N ALA A 562 23.48 59.63 -21.60
CA ALA A 562 23.64 59.65 -20.15
C ALA A 562 25.05 59.25 -19.69
N ILE A 563 25.68 58.27 -20.36
CA ILE A 563 27.01 57.75 -19.99
C ILE A 563 28.15 58.71 -20.40
N THR A 564 27.90 59.63 -21.33
CA THR A 564 28.91 60.55 -21.85
C THR A 564 28.92 61.93 -21.16
N LEU A 565 27.93 62.19 -20.32
CA LEU A 565 27.84 63.36 -19.42
C LEU A 565 28.62 63.11 -18.12
#